data_AF-A0A2H6KCD9-F1
#
_entry.id   AF-A0A2H6KCD9-F1
#
_cell.length_a   1.000
_cell.length_b   1.000
_cell.length_c   1.000
_cell.angle_alpha   90.00
_cell.angle_beta   90.00
_cell.angle_gamma   90.00
#
_symmetry.space_group_name_H-M   'P 1'
#
loop_
_entity.id
_entity.type
_entity.pdbx_description
1 polymer ?
#
loop_
_entity_poly.entity_id
_entity_poly.type
_entity_poly.pdbx_seq_one_letter_code
_entity_poly.pdbx_strand_id
1 'polypeptide(L)'
;MSAIRYNGRQGAASLLCLYVVLFLGAVMGAPPTDGNSGSAAPLTEGIAVYATNDVCYNNLEAMGKLYLDAENIYTALSAYSLALPEFNTSPEIKETEQKECDEYMERIDRIINDLREYVYLKEILNKYRVTMDELQTGNSTDKRLTELSDALLNLEQEFEGKKELAENMMTPDIFEYYSVNIRDAEEFIDKRTVQEPTQTTNKNASATEKKASGDVIAVKAQRSIESNMRDAKDDKKSSAHLTMGMRVMQAMVVVGVIAAF
;
A
#
# COMPACT_ATOMS: atom_id res chain seq x y z
N MET A 1 32.62 51.64 25.06
CA MET A 1 31.86 51.97 23.82
C MET A 1 31.06 50.74 23.45
N SER A 2 29.76 50.89 23.26
CA SER A 2 28.74 49.88 23.57
C SER A 2 28.16 49.14 22.35
N ALA A 3 27.97 47.84 22.53
CA ALA A 3 26.84 46.97 22.14
C ALA A 3 26.24 47.03 20.72
N ILE A 4 26.59 46.02 19.91
CA ILE A 4 25.82 45.54 18.74
C ILE A 4 24.73 44.60 19.28
N ARG A 5 23.45 44.96 19.12
CA ARG A 5 22.31 44.13 19.57
C ARG A 5 21.78 43.24 18.44
N TYR A 6 21.71 41.96 18.79
CA TYR A 6 21.01 40.84 18.16
C TYR A 6 19.64 41.21 17.55
N ASN A 7 19.45 40.98 16.25
CA ASN A 7 18.15 41.02 15.57
C ASN A 7 18.15 40.04 14.39
N GLY A 8 18.11 38.72 14.66
CA GLY A 8 18.29 37.71 13.60
C GLY A 8 17.51 36.41 13.76
N ARG A 9 16.44 36.37 14.56
CA ARG A 9 15.73 35.09 14.83
C ARG A 9 14.20 35.12 14.82
N GLN A 10 13.57 36.24 14.45
CA GLN A 10 12.11 36.38 14.49
C GLN A 10 11.37 36.08 13.16
N GLY A 11 12.08 35.94 12.04
CA GLY A 11 11.44 35.77 10.72
C GLY A 11 10.83 34.38 10.47
N ALA A 12 11.48 33.31 10.94
CA ALA A 12 11.03 31.93 10.65
C ALA A 12 9.74 31.54 11.39
N ALA A 13 9.57 32.01 12.63
CA ALA A 13 8.35 31.75 13.40
C ALA A 13 7.11 32.44 12.78
N SER A 14 7.27 33.60 12.15
CA SER A 14 6.16 34.34 11.55
C SER A 14 5.60 33.68 10.29
N LEU A 15 6.42 32.97 9.52
CA LEU A 15 5.97 32.26 8.30
C LEU A 15 5.23 30.96 8.63
N LEU A 16 5.68 30.21 9.65
CA LEU A 16 4.96 29.05 10.17
C LEU A 16 3.59 29.44 10.73
N CYS A 17 3.50 30.57 11.45
CA CYS A 17 2.22 31.06 11.96
C CYS A 17 1.24 31.43 10.83
N LEU A 18 1.73 32.01 9.73
CA LEU A 18 0.90 32.35 8.57
C LEU A 18 0.42 31.11 7.81
N TYR A 19 1.27 30.08 7.70
CA TYR A 19 0.89 28.78 7.13
C TYR A 19 -0.19 28.11 7.99
N VAL A 20 0.01 28.02 9.30
CA VAL A 20 -0.99 27.48 10.25
C VAL A 20 -2.29 28.29 10.20
N VAL A 21 -2.27 29.62 10.13
CA VAL A 21 -3.50 30.44 10.07
C VAL A 21 -4.24 30.30 8.74
N LEU A 22 -3.54 30.18 7.61
CA LEU A 22 -4.20 29.97 6.31
C LEU A 22 -4.76 28.55 6.15
N PHE A 23 -4.12 27.54 6.76
CA PHE A 23 -4.56 26.15 6.66
C PHE A 23 -5.51 25.70 7.80
N LEU A 24 -5.43 26.27 9.01
CA LEU A 24 -6.28 25.92 10.16
C LEU A 24 -7.32 27.00 10.51
N GLY A 25 -7.14 28.26 10.09
CA GLY A 25 -8.06 29.35 10.39
C GLY A 25 -9.45 29.25 9.74
N ALA A 26 -9.64 28.28 8.83
CA ALA A 26 -10.93 28.03 8.19
C ALA A 26 -11.89 27.14 9.01
N VAL A 27 -11.46 26.57 10.15
CA VAL A 27 -12.26 25.55 10.88
C VAL A 27 -12.84 26.03 12.23
N MET A 28 -12.34 27.12 12.84
CA MET A 28 -12.95 27.63 14.07
C MET A 28 -14.00 28.71 13.78
N GLY A 29 -15.26 28.27 13.79
CA GLY A 29 -16.44 29.11 13.61
C GLY A 29 -16.51 30.29 14.58
N ALA A 30 -16.26 31.49 14.06
CA ALA A 30 -16.88 32.70 14.60
C ALA A 30 -18.40 32.60 14.37
N PRO A 31 -19.24 33.04 15.33
CA PRO A 31 -20.68 33.12 15.12
C PRO A 31 -20.96 33.96 13.86
N PRO A 32 -21.89 33.53 13.00
CA PRO A 32 -22.11 34.15 11.70
C PRO A 32 -22.51 35.61 11.93
N THR A 33 -21.57 36.51 11.67
CA THR A 33 -21.84 37.94 11.52
C THR A 33 -21.94 38.15 10.03
N ASP A 34 -23.20 38.14 9.59
CA ASP A 34 -23.76 38.48 8.29
C ASP A 34 -22.76 38.98 7.24
N GLY A 35 -22.55 38.16 6.21
CA GLY A 35 -22.48 38.73 4.85
C GLY A 35 -21.15 38.71 4.11
N ASN A 36 -20.17 37.89 4.48
CA ASN A 36 -19.09 37.60 3.54
C ASN A 36 -18.62 36.15 3.65
N SER A 37 -19.26 35.29 2.86
CA SER A 37 -18.81 33.91 2.64
C SER A 37 -17.49 33.96 1.87
N GLY A 38 -16.39 34.10 2.61
CA GLY A 38 -15.06 33.87 2.10
C GLY A 38 -15.00 32.40 1.67
N SER A 39 -15.26 32.16 0.39
CA SER A 39 -15.02 30.87 -0.26
C SER A 39 -13.55 30.52 -0.05
N ALA A 40 -13.25 29.74 0.99
CA ALA A 40 -11.95 29.10 1.14
C ALA A 40 -11.70 28.37 -0.17
N ALA A 41 -10.63 28.75 -0.87
CA ALA A 41 -10.26 28.09 -2.11
C ALA A 41 -10.13 26.60 -1.78
N PRO A 42 -10.80 25.71 -2.54
CA PRO A 42 -10.69 24.28 -2.30
C PRO A 42 -9.20 23.90 -2.31
N LEU A 43 -8.78 23.04 -1.37
CA LEU A 43 -7.45 22.44 -1.41
C LEU A 43 -7.35 21.62 -2.70
N THR A 44 -6.86 22.24 -3.77
CA THR A 44 -6.84 21.64 -5.11
C THR A 44 -5.60 20.82 -5.39
N GLU A 45 -4.63 20.78 -4.49
CA GLU A 45 -3.34 20.13 -4.70
C GLU A 45 -2.85 19.40 -3.45
N GLY A 46 -1.92 18.46 -3.66
CA GLY A 46 -1.25 17.70 -2.60
C GLY A 46 -1.98 16.44 -2.17
N ILE A 47 -1.45 15.80 -1.12
CA ILE A 47 -1.98 14.56 -0.55
C ILE A 47 -3.44 14.70 -0.07
N ALA A 48 -3.83 15.92 0.36
CA ALA A 48 -5.14 16.21 0.92
C ALA A 48 -6.26 15.84 -0.06
N VAL A 49 -6.07 16.13 -1.36
CA VAL A 49 -7.02 15.84 -2.44
C VAL A 49 -7.40 14.37 -2.47
N TYR A 50 -6.42 13.48 -2.31
CA TYR A 50 -6.61 12.04 -2.41
C TYR A 50 -7.01 11.44 -1.06
N ALA A 51 -6.43 11.94 0.04
CA ALA A 51 -6.74 11.49 1.38
C ALA A 51 -8.21 11.74 1.76
N THR A 52 -8.84 12.81 1.27
CA THR A 52 -10.27 13.06 1.54
C THR A 52 -11.19 12.50 0.47
N ASN A 53 -10.67 11.81 -0.55
CA ASN A 53 -11.46 11.27 -1.65
C ASN A 53 -11.84 9.80 -1.39
N ASP A 54 -13.13 9.57 -1.14
CA ASP A 54 -13.64 8.23 -0.85
C ASP A 54 -13.48 7.25 -2.03
N VAL A 55 -13.53 7.73 -3.28
CA VAL A 55 -13.32 6.89 -4.47
C VAL A 55 -11.88 6.38 -4.49
N CYS A 56 -10.90 7.29 -4.33
CA CYS A 56 -9.49 6.92 -4.25
C CYS A 56 -9.25 5.90 -3.11
N TYR A 57 -9.81 6.17 -1.93
CA TYR A 57 -9.63 5.31 -0.77
C TYR A 57 -10.24 3.90 -0.95
N ASN A 58 -11.44 3.82 -1.51
CA ASN A 58 -12.09 2.54 -1.78
C ASN A 58 -11.33 1.73 -2.84
N ASN A 59 -10.78 2.39 -3.87
CA ASN A 59 -9.97 1.73 -4.87
C ASN A 59 -8.66 1.19 -4.29
N LEU A 60 -7.99 1.97 -3.43
CA LEU A 60 -6.81 1.50 -2.69
C LEU A 60 -7.12 0.33 -1.75
N GLU A 61 -8.31 0.31 -1.14
CA GLU A 61 -8.75 -0.84 -0.35
C GLU A 61 -8.97 -2.08 -1.21
N ALA A 62 -9.56 -1.92 -2.39
CA ALA A 62 -9.72 -3.02 -3.36
C ALA A 62 -8.38 -3.55 -3.86
N MET A 63 -7.41 -2.67 -4.16
CA MET A 63 -6.04 -3.06 -4.52
C MET A 63 -5.34 -3.83 -3.39
N GLY A 64 -5.54 -3.42 -2.14
CA GLY A 64 -5.00 -4.14 -0.99
C GLY A 64 -5.56 -5.56 -0.84
N LYS A 65 -6.81 -5.81 -1.23
CA LYS A 65 -7.38 -7.17 -1.28
C LYS A 65 -6.76 -7.98 -2.42
N LEU A 66 -6.66 -7.39 -3.61
CA LEU A 66 -6.00 -8.03 -4.75
C LEU A 66 -4.55 -8.40 -4.47
N TYR A 67 -3.82 -7.60 -3.67
CA TYR A 67 -2.44 -7.92 -3.27
C TYR A 67 -2.38 -9.26 -2.53
N LEU A 68 -3.27 -9.45 -1.54
CA LEU A 68 -3.34 -10.68 -0.76
C LEU A 68 -3.78 -11.87 -1.62
N ASP A 69 -4.73 -11.66 -2.53
CA ASP A 69 -5.18 -12.70 -3.46
C ASP A 69 -4.03 -13.14 -4.38
N ALA A 70 -3.26 -12.18 -4.91
CA ALA A 70 -2.09 -12.46 -5.74
C ALA A 70 -1.02 -13.25 -4.98
N GLU A 71 -0.71 -12.90 -3.72
CA GLU A 71 0.24 -13.66 -2.88
C GLU A 71 -0.23 -15.11 -2.64
N ASN A 72 -1.53 -15.30 -2.40
CA ASN A 72 -2.13 -16.63 -2.22
C ASN A 72 -2.03 -17.47 -3.50
N ILE A 73 -2.36 -16.89 -4.65
CA ILE A 73 -2.26 -17.55 -5.95
C ILE A 73 -0.81 -17.88 -6.29
N TYR A 74 0.13 -16.97 -6.06
CA TYR A 74 1.55 -17.25 -6.26
C TYR A 74 2.03 -18.44 -5.42
N THR A 75 1.62 -18.49 -4.14
CA THR A 75 1.93 -19.60 -3.25
C THR A 75 1.34 -20.93 -3.77
N ALA A 76 0.11 -20.91 -4.28
CA ALA A 76 -0.55 -22.08 -4.85
C ALA A 76 0.13 -22.56 -6.15
N LEU A 77 0.52 -21.63 -7.05
CA LEU A 77 1.30 -21.96 -8.25
C LEU A 77 2.64 -22.60 -7.89
N SER A 78 3.36 -22.04 -6.90
CA SER A 78 4.62 -22.60 -6.43
C SER A 78 4.43 -24.03 -5.87
N ALA A 79 3.38 -24.26 -5.09
CA ALA A 79 3.07 -25.59 -4.58
C ALA A 79 2.70 -26.57 -5.71
N TYR A 80 1.97 -26.13 -6.72
CA TYR A 80 1.63 -26.92 -7.90
C TYR A 80 2.89 -27.34 -8.66
N SER A 81 3.79 -26.39 -8.96
CA SER A 81 5.07 -26.66 -9.64
C SER A 81 5.92 -27.67 -8.86
N LEU A 82 5.97 -27.58 -7.53
CA LEU A 82 6.70 -28.54 -6.69
C LEU A 82 6.11 -29.95 -6.73
N ALA A 83 4.80 -30.09 -6.87
CA ALA A 83 4.11 -31.38 -6.91
C ALA A 83 4.13 -32.04 -8.30
N LEU A 84 4.30 -31.25 -9.35
CA LEU A 84 4.22 -31.68 -10.75
C LEU A 84 5.13 -32.88 -11.12
N PRO A 85 6.38 -32.99 -10.60
CA PRO A 85 7.21 -34.17 -10.82
C PRO A 85 6.59 -35.49 -10.35
N GLU A 86 5.74 -35.45 -9.33
CA GLU A 86 5.10 -36.62 -8.70
C GLU A 86 3.88 -37.14 -9.48
N PHE A 87 3.37 -36.37 -10.45
CA PHE A 87 2.20 -36.77 -11.23
C PHE A 87 2.50 -37.96 -12.16
N ASN A 88 1.52 -38.83 -12.39
CA ASN A 88 1.65 -39.98 -13.29
C ASN A 88 1.38 -39.63 -14.76
N THR A 89 1.72 -38.41 -15.18
CA THR A 89 1.59 -37.92 -16.56
C THR A 89 2.86 -38.16 -17.37
N SER A 90 2.76 -38.08 -18.71
CA SER A 90 3.94 -38.20 -19.56
C SER A 90 4.91 -37.03 -19.33
N PRO A 91 6.23 -37.21 -19.56
CA PRO A 91 7.21 -36.14 -19.41
C PRO A 91 6.89 -34.89 -20.25
N GLU A 92 6.35 -35.06 -21.46
CA GLU A 92 5.98 -33.95 -22.35
C GLU A 92 4.82 -33.10 -21.79
N ILE A 93 3.82 -33.75 -21.16
CA ILE A 93 2.73 -33.04 -20.49
C ILE A 93 3.27 -32.28 -19.28
N LYS A 94 4.14 -32.89 -18.48
CA LYS A 94 4.79 -32.24 -17.33
C LYS A 94 5.57 -31.00 -17.73
N GLU A 95 6.41 -31.11 -18.77
CA GLU A 95 7.21 -29.98 -19.25
C GLU A 95 6.32 -28.82 -19.72
N THR A 96 5.24 -29.12 -20.44
CA THR A 96 4.28 -28.12 -20.90
C THR A 96 3.57 -27.44 -19.73
N GLU A 97 3.09 -28.19 -18.76
CA GLU A 97 2.40 -27.66 -17.58
C GLU A 97 3.34 -26.87 -16.67
N GLN A 98 4.59 -27.30 -16.53
CA GLN A 98 5.61 -26.58 -15.78
C GLN A 98 5.88 -25.23 -16.42
N LYS A 99 6.05 -25.19 -17.75
CA LYS A 99 6.26 -23.94 -18.48
C LYS A 99 5.08 -22.97 -18.32
N GLU A 100 3.85 -23.46 -18.45
CA GLU A 100 2.64 -22.64 -18.25
C GLU A 100 2.57 -22.09 -16.82
N CYS A 101 2.89 -22.93 -15.82
CA CYS A 101 2.97 -22.52 -14.42
C CYS A 101 4.02 -21.43 -14.18
N ASP A 102 5.22 -21.57 -14.76
CA ASP A 102 6.31 -20.58 -14.66
C ASP A 102 5.89 -19.23 -15.26
N GLU A 103 5.21 -19.24 -16.41
CA GLU A 103 4.69 -18.02 -17.05
C GLU A 103 3.66 -17.30 -16.18
N TYR A 104 2.76 -18.05 -15.51
CA TYR A 104 1.83 -17.47 -14.54
C TYR A 104 2.54 -16.94 -13.29
N MET A 105 3.51 -17.67 -12.74
CA MET A 105 4.28 -17.22 -11.58
C MET A 105 5.01 -15.89 -11.86
N GLU A 106 5.68 -15.76 -13.01
CA GLU A 106 6.36 -14.52 -13.40
C GLU A 106 5.37 -13.36 -13.57
N ARG A 107 4.18 -13.63 -14.12
CA ARG A 107 3.14 -12.62 -14.27
C ARG A 107 2.60 -12.16 -12.91
N ILE A 108 2.27 -13.09 -12.03
CA ILE A 108 1.73 -12.78 -10.70
C ILE A 108 2.78 -12.08 -9.83
N ASP A 109 4.05 -12.46 -9.90
CA ASP A 109 5.13 -11.78 -9.17
C ASP A 109 5.25 -10.29 -9.55
N ARG A 110 5.16 -9.98 -10.85
CA ARG A 110 5.12 -8.58 -11.32
C ARG A 110 3.91 -7.83 -10.76
N ILE A 111 2.73 -8.46 -10.76
CA ILE A 111 1.50 -7.87 -10.20
C ILE A 111 1.64 -7.63 -8.69
N ILE A 112 2.21 -8.56 -7.93
CA ILE A 112 2.47 -8.40 -6.49
C ILE A 112 3.36 -7.18 -6.24
N ASN A 113 4.43 -7.03 -7.01
CA ASN A 113 5.35 -5.90 -6.87
C ASN A 113 4.66 -4.56 -7.16
N ASP A 114 3.83 -4.48 -8.20
CA ASP A 114 3.04 -3.27 -8.48
C ASP A 114 2.00 -2.99 -7.39
N LEU A 115 1.24 -4.01 -6.96
CA LEU A 115 0.22 -3.88 -5.93
C LEU A 115 0.78 -3.45 -4.57
N ARG A 116 2.03 -3.83 -4.25
CA ARG A 116 2.73 -3.38 -3.06
C ARG A 116 2.87 -1.86 -2.99
N GLU A 117 3.09 -1.21 -4.13
CA GLU A 117 3.20 0.27 -4.19
C GLU A 117 1.87 0.95 -3.86
N TYR A 118 0.74 0.35 -4.25
CA TYR A 118 -0.59 0.85 -3.88
C TYR A 118 -0.90 0.64 -2.40
N VAL A 119 -0.49 -0.51 -1.83
CA VAL A 119 -0.60 -0.75 -0.37
C VAL A 119 0.19 0.30 0.41
N TYR A 120 1.41 0.62 -0.06
CA TYR A 120 2.24 1.67 0.54
C TYR A 120 1.61 3.06 0.43
N LEU A 121 1.07 3.41 -0.75
CA LEU A 121 0.34 4.66 -0.93
C LEU A 121 -0.85 4.79 0.05
N LYS A 122 -1.62 3.72 0.25
CA LYS A 122 -2.70 3.70 1.25
C LYS A 122 -2.19 4.01 2.66
N GLU A 123 -1.02 3.51 3.02
CA GLU A 123 -0.38 3.79 4.31
C GLU A 123 -0.05 5.28 4.46
N ILE A 124 0.52 5.92 3.42
CA ILE A 124 0.82 7.35 3.40
C ILE A 124 -0.47 8.17 3.62
N LEU A 125 -1.53 7.87 2.87
CA LEU A 125 -2.81 8.58 3.00
C LEU A 125 -3.44 8.40 4.39
N ASN A 126 -3.33 7.20 4.98
CA ASN A 126 -3.80 6.93 6.34
C ASN A 126 -3.03 7.72 7.40
N LYS A 127 -1.70 7.76 7.30
CA LYS A 127 -0.85 8.57 8.20
C LYS A 127 -1.23 10.05 8.11
N TYR A 128 -1.49 10.54 6.91
CA TYR A 128 -1.94 11.92 6.71
C TYR A 128 -3.28 12.19 7.39
N ARG A 129 -4.30 11.34 7.17
CA ARG A 129 -5.61 11.47 7.82
C ARG A 129 -5.48 11.53 9.34
N VAL A 130 -4.77 10.57 9.93
CA VAL A 130 -4.57 10.52 11.39
C VAL A 130 -3.85 11.77 11.92
N THR A 131 -2.80 12.21 11.22
CA THR A 131 -2.04 13.40 11.61
C THR A 131 -2.89 14.67 11.52
N MET A 132 -3.72 14.78 10.47
CA MET A 132 -4.62 15.91 10.27
C MET A 132 -5.76 15.93 11.30
N ASP A 133 -6.35 14.78 11.60
CA ASP A 133 -7.36 14.64 12.66
C ASP A 133 -6.78 15.08 14.01
N GLU A 134 -5.57 14.63 14.35
CA GLU A 134 -4.90 15.03 15.58
C GLU A 134 -4.67 16.55 15.63
N LEU A 135 -4.23 17.14 14.52
CA LEU A 135 -4.03 18.58 14.41
C LEU A 135 -5.34 19.38 14.62
N GLN A 136 -6.46 18.86 14.12
CA GLN A 136 -7.78 19.51 14.23
C GLN A 136 -8.41 19.41 15.62
N THR A 137 -8.07 18.40 16.43
CA THR A 137 -8.66 18.22 17.77
C THR A 137 -8.28 19.30 18.78
N GLY A 138 -7.35 20.21 18.46
CA GLY A 138 -7.17 21.50 19.14
C GLY A 138 -6.54 21.49 20.55
N ASN A 139 -6.26 20.33 21.14
CA ASN A 139 -5.68 20.21 22.49
C ASN A 139 -4.14 20.02 22.51
N SER A 140 -3.47 20.36 21.41
CA SER A 140 -2.05 20.10 21.22
C SER A 140 -1.18 21.23 21.79
N THR A 141 -0.13 20.86 22.52
CA THR A 141 0.93 21.81 22.93
C THR A 141 1.66 22.38 21.71
N ASP A 142 2.29 23.55 21.82
CA ASP A 142 3.10 24.15 20.74
C ASP A 142 4.16 23.19 20.18
N LYS A 143 4.80 22.43 21.09
CA LYS A 143 5.77 21.39 20.70
C LYS A 143 5.10 20.32 19.83
N ARG A 144 3.92 19.84 20.24
CA ARG A 144 3.18 18.81 19.50
C ARG A 144 2.69 19.34 18.15
N LEU A 145 2.21 20.58 18.09
CA LEU A 145 1.82 21.23 16.84
C LEU A 145 2.98 21.30 15.84
N THR A 146 4.18 21.62 16.33
CA THR A 146 5.40 21.62 15.50
C THR A 146 5.71 20.22 14.97
N GLU A 147 5.67 19.20 15.83
CA GLU A 147 5.90 17.80 15.43
C GLU A 147 4.89 17.32 14.37
N LEU A 148 3.60 17.63 14.54
CA LEU A 148 2.55 17.28 13.57
C LEU A 148 2.73 18.01 12.24
N SER A 149 3.09 19.30 12.29
CA SER A 149 3.39 20.08 11.08
C SER A 149 4.58 19.50 10.31
N ASP A 150 5.65 19.13 11.01
CA ASP A 150 6.82 18.48 10.39
C ASP A 150 6.44 17.11 9.80
N ALA A 151 5.60 16.34 10.48
CA ALA A 151 5.09 15.06 9.97
C ALA A 151 4.29 15.23 8.68
N LEU A 152 3.39 16.23 8.60
CA LEU A 152 2.62 16.52 7.38
C LEU A 152 3.52 16.91 6.21
N LEU A 153 4.55 17.74 6.44
CA LEU A 153 5.51 18.11 5.40
C LEU A 153 6.29 16.92 4.87
N ASN A 154 6.70 16.01 5.75
CA ASN A 154 7.40 14.78 5.33
C ASN A 154 6.47 13.87 4.52
N LEU A 155 5.21 13.71 4.94
CA LEU A 155 4.21 12.92 4.20
C LEU A 155 3.92 13.50 2.82
N GLU A 156 3.85 14.82 2.68
CA GLU A 156 3.67 15.47 1.37
C GLU A 156 4.87 15.23 0.44
N GLN A 157 6.09 15.32 0.98
CA GLN A 157 7.29 15.02 0.20
C GLN A 157 7.34 13.55 -0.26
N GLU A 158 6.93 12.63 0.61
CA GLU A 158 6.86 11.20 0.31
C GLU A 158 5.77 10.91 -0.74
N PHE A 159 4.62 11.56 -0.61
CA PHE A 159 3.49 11.46 -1.53
C PHE A 159 3.81 11.97 -2.93
N GLU A 160 4.63 13.01 -3.07
CA GLU A 160 4.99 13.56 -4.38
C GLU A 160 5.61 12.49 -5.30
N GLY A 161 6.41 11.58 -4.74
CA GLY A 161 6.97 10.44 -5.49
C GLY A 161 5.96 9.34 -5.83
N LYS A 162 4.72 9.44 -5.35
CA LYS A 162 3.61 8.49 -5.51
C LYS A 162 2.36 9.12 -6.12
N LYS A 163 2.42 10.41 -6.50
CA LYS A 163 1.27 11.15 -7.01
C LYS A 163 0.64 10.49 -8.25
N GLU A 164 1.47 10.04 -9.18
CA GLU A 164 1.02 9.33 -10.39
C GLU A 164 0.23 8.05 -10.05
N LEU A 165 0.65 7.30 -9.02
CA LEU A 165 -0.09 6.12 -8.55
C LEU A 165 -1.46 6.52 -7.99
N ALA A 166 -1.55 7.64 -7.27
CA ALA A 166 -2.80 8.13 -6.73
C ALA A 166 -3.77 8.63 -7.82
N GLU A 167 -3.24 9.27 -8.87
CA GLU A 167 -4.00 9.65 -10.07
C GLU A 167 -4.53 8.42 -10.80
N ASN A 168 -3.68 7.41 -10.96
CA ASN A 168 -4.03 6.12 -11.55
C ASN A 168 -5.15 5.41 -10.79
N MET A 169 -5.22 5.55 -9.46
CA MET A 169 -6.32 5.01 -8.66
C MET A 169 -7.68 5.66 -8.94
N MET A 170 -7.72 6.80 -9.62
CA MET A 170 -8.97 7.43 -10.06
C MET A 170 -9.46 6.87 -11.40
N THR A 171 -8.69 5.99 -12.05
CA THR A 171 -9.05 5.33 -13.31
C THR A 171 -9.48 3.87 -13.07
N PRO A 172 -10.55 3.39 -13.73
CA PRO A 172 -11.07 2.04 -13.50
C PRO A 172 -10.21 0.91 -14.12
N ASP A 173 -9.42 1.22 -15.16
CA ASP A 173 -8.80 0.21 -16.02
C ASP A 173 -7.72 -0.63 -15.31
N ILE A 174 -7.02 -0.06 -14.32
CA ILE A 174 -5.90 -0.72 -13.66
C ILE A 174 -6.38 -1.86 -12.75
N PHE A 175 -7.51 -1.68 -12.07
CA PHE A 175 -8.08 -2.74 -11.22
C PHE A 175 -8.53 -3.93 -12.05
N GLU A 176 -9.20 -3.66 -13.18
CA GLU A 176 -9.66 -4.71 -14.10
C GLU A 176 -8.46 -5.50 -14.66
N TYR A 177 -7.40 -4.81 -15.07
CA TYR A 177 -6.17 -5.46 -15.55
C TYR A 177 -5.60 -6.47 -14.54
N TYR A 178 -5.41 -6.07 -13.27
CA TYR A 178 -4.85 -6.98 -12.26
C TYR A 178 -5.80 -8.12 -11.91
N SER A 179 -7.09 -7.83 -11.71
CA SER A 179 -8.08 -8.83 -11.32
C SER A 179 -8.25 -9.94 -12.37
N VAL A 180 -8.25 -9.60 -13.67
CA VAL A 180 -8.34 -10.58 -14.75
C VAL A 180 -7.13 -11.53 -14.72
N ASN A 181 -5.92 -11.00 -14.60
CA ASN A 181 -4.71 -11.83 -14.60
C ASN A 181 -4.59 -12.74 -13.37
N ILE A 182 -5.04 -12.26 -12.20
CA ILE A 182 -5.10 -13.08 -10.98
C ILE A 182 -6.12 -14.21 -11.17
N ARG A 183 -7.31 -13.91 -11.72
CA ARG A 183 -8.35 -14.91 -11.99
C ARG A 183 -7.89 -15.96 -13.01
N ASP A 184 -7.21 -15.56 -14.08
CA ASP A 184 -6.71 -16.52 -15.08
C ASP A 184 -5.71 -17.52 -14.46
N ALA A 185 -4.88 -17.07 -13.51
CA ALA A 185 -3.96 -17.93 -12.78
C ALA A 185 -4.68 -18.86 -11.77
N GLU A 186 -5.74 -18.35 -11.13
CA GLU A 186 -6.63 -19.15 -10.27
C GLU A 186 -7.33 -20.26 -11.07
N GLU A 187 -7.92 -19.93 -12.22
CA GLU A 187 -8.56 -20.90 -13.12
C GLU A 187 -7.59 -21.99 -13.60
N PHE A 188 -6.33 -21.61 -13.85
CA PHE A 188 -5.26 -22.58 -14.15
C PHE A 188 -5.06 -23.58 -13.01
N ILE A 189 -4.97 -23.13 -11.75
CA ILE A 189 -4.82 -24.02 -10.59
C ILE A 189 -6.04 -24.90 -10.39
N ASP A 190 -7.24 -24.32 -10.46
CA ASP A 190 -8.50 -25.03 -10.21
C ASP A 190 -8.72 -26.17 -11.21
N LYS A 191 -8.47 -25.91 -12.50
CA LYS A 191 -8.59 -26.91 -13.56
C LYS A 191 -7.70 -28.13 -13.32
N ARG A 192 -6.54 -27.95 -12.70
CA ARG A 192 -5.56 -29.03 -12.45
C ARG A 192 -5.78 -29.75 -11.13
N THR A 193 -6.32 -29.06 -10.13
CA THR A 193 -6.68 -29.66 -8.84
C THR A 193 -7.87 -30.61 -8.96
N VAL A 194 -8.83 -30.31 -9.86
CA VAL A 194 -10.01 -31.16 -10.08
C VAL A 194 -9.70 -32.44 -10.87
N GLN A 195 -8.61 -32.46 -11.67
CA GLN A 195 -8.16 -33.65 -12.40
C GLN A 195 -7.39 -34.63 -11.50
N GLU A 196 -7.84 -34.81 -10.26
CA GLU A 196 -7.30 -35.81 -9.33
C GLU A 196 -7.09 -37.12 -10.10
N PRO A 197 -5.86 -37.67 -10.12
CA PRO A 197 -5.56 -38.78 -11.00
C PRO A 197 -6.48 -39.91 -10.61
N THR A 198 -7.40 -40.27 -11.50
CA THR A 198 -8.23 -41.46 -11.36
C THR A 198 -7.27 -42.61 -11.14
N GLN A 199 -7.05 -42.94 -9.86
CA GLN A 199 -6.28 -44.11 -9.48
C GLN A 199 -7.05 -45.25 -10.09
N THR A 200 -6.58 -45.72 -11.23
CA THR A 200 -6.97 -47.00 -11.80
C THR A 200 -6.46 -48.00 -10.78
N THR A 201 -7.31 -48.22 -9.77
CA THR A 201 -7.14 -49.26 -8.78
C THR A 201 -7.17 -50.52 -9.60
N ASN A 202 -5.99 -51.00 -9.99
CA ASN A 202 -5.78 -52.33 -10.52
C ASN A 202 -6.17 -53.26 -9.38
N LYS A 203 -7.46 -53.56 -9.34
CA LYS A 203 -8.11 -54.55 -8.49
C LYS A 203 -7.72 -55.92 -9.03
N ASN A 204 -6.44 -56.24 -8.98
CA ASN A 204 -6.00 -57.62 -9.13
C ASN A 204 -6.42 -58.34 -7.85
N ALA A 205 -7.56 -59.02 -7.97
CA ALA A 205 -8.07 -59.97 -7.01
C ALA A 205 -7.00 -61.04 -6.74
N SER A 206 -6.27 -60.88 -5.64
CA SER A 206 -5.63 -61.99 -4.95
C SER A 206 -6.53 -62.35 -3.77
N ALA A 207 -7.38 -63.35 -3.99
CA ALA A 207 -8.02 -64.07 -2.90
C ALA A 207 -6.92 -64.60 -1.97
N THR A 208 -6.96 -64.28 -0.67
CA THR A 208 -6.70 -65.19 0.46
C THR A 208 -6.99 -64.47 1.79
N GLU A 209 -8.02 -64.99 2.48
CA GLU A 209 -8.25 -65.08 3.93
C GLU A 209 -8.05 -63.87 4.86
N LYS A 210 -9.18 -63.19 5.12
CA LYS A 210 -9.84 -63.04 6.43
C LYS A 210 -8.96 -63.21 7.70
N LYS A 211 -8.61 -62.08 8.33
CA LYS A 211 -8.64 -61.99 9.80
C LYS A 211 -8.96 -60.57 10.27
N ALA A 212 -9.93 -60.51 11.18
CA ALA A 212 -10.56 -59.30 11.71
C ALA A 212 -9.70 -58.63 12.79
N SER A 213 -9.77 -57.29 12.83
CA SER A 213 -9.74 -56.37 13.99
C SER A 213 -9.29 -55.03 13.41
N GLY A 214 -10.12 -53.99 13.29
CA GLY A 214 -10.84 -53.37 14.41
C GLY A 214 -10.00 -52.19 14.89
N ASP A 215 -9.99 -51.08 14.14
CA ASP A 215 -9.98 -49.73 14.70
C ASP A 215 -10.21 -48.68 13.60
N VAL A 216 -11.27 -47.88 13.78
CA VAL A 216 -11.65 -46.78 12.91
C VAL A 216 -11.11 -45.51 13.55
N ILE A 217 -9.99 -45.00 13.05
CA ILE A 217 -9.52 -43.65 13.36
C ILE A 217 -9.81 -42.78 12.14
N ALA A 218 -10.89 -42.01 12.24
CA ALA A 218 -11.21 -40.94 11.30
C ALA A 218 -10.20 -39.80 11.49
N VAL A 219 -9.22 -39.71 10.59
CA VAL A 219 -8.31 -38.57 10.53
C VAL A 219 -9.01 -37.44 9.77
N LYS A 220 -9.61 -36.52 10.53
CA LYS A 220 -10.12 -35.25 10.04
C LYS A 220 -8.91 -34.31 9.90
N ALA A 221 -8.46 -34.09 8.66
CA ALA A 221 -7.38 -33.15 8.36
C ALA A 221 -7.88 -31.70 8.56
N GLN A 222 -7.68 -31.19 9.77
CA GLN A 222 -7.90 -29.77 10.09
C GLN A 222 -6.62 -29.01 9.73
N ARG A 223 -6.59 -28.40 8.55
CA ARG A 223 -5.55 -27.41 8.18
C ARG A 223 -5.80 -26.13 8.98
N SER A 224 -5.21 -26.05 10.16
CA SER A 224 -4.92 -24.78 10.82
C SER A 224 -3.61 -24.26 10.23
N ILE A 225 -3.69 -23.19 9.44
CA ILE A 225 -2.52 -22.43 9.03
C ILE A 225 -2.34 -21.36 10.10
N GLU A 226 -1.45 -21.61 11.05
CA GLU A 226 -0.91 -20.57 11.92
C GLU A 226 0.05 -19.72 11.08
N SER A 227 -0.35 -18.47 10.82
CA SER A 227 0.51 -17.46 10.20
C SER A 227 1.59 -17.04 11.20
N ASN A 228 2.77 -17.62 11.07
CA ASN A 228 3.96 -17.14 11.76
C ASN A 228 4.48 -15.87 11.06
N MET A 229 4.04 -14.70 11.53
CA MET A 229 4.71 -13.44 11.23
C MET A 229 6.15 -13.50 11.78
N ARG A 230 7.14 -13.52 10.88
CA ARG A 230 8.52 -13.22 11.24
C ARG A 230 8.70 -11.71 11.21
N ASP A 231 9.09 -11.16 12.35
CA ASP A 231 9.62 -9.81 12.48
C ASP A 231 10.74 -9.57 11.45
N ALA A 232 10.47 -8.71 10.47
CA ALA A 232 11.48 -8.16 9.60
C ALA A 232 12.27 -7.12 10.39
N LYS A 233 13.51 -7.47 10.67
CA LYS A 233 14.48 -6.63 11.37
C LYS A 233 14.84 -5.43 10.50
N ASP A 234 14.59 -4.26 11.06
CA ASP A 234 14.81 -2.94 10.48
C ASP A 234 16.32 -2.61 10.41
N ASP A 235 16.94 -2.84 9.25
CA ASP A 235 18.32 -2.44 8.99
C ASP A 235 18.37 -1.03 8.39
N LYS A 236 18.48 -0.04 9.27
CA LYS A 236 18.85 1.33 8.93
C LYS A 236 20.21 1.37 8.23
N LYS A 237 20.20 1.59 6.91
CA LYS A 237 21.37 2.10 6.18
C LYS A 237 21.03 3.39 5.44
N SER A 238 21.26 4.48 6.16
CA SER A 238 21.77 5.79 5.70
C SER A 238 22.21 5.85 4.23
N SER A 239 21.43 6.54 3.40
CA SER A 239 21.92 7.18 2.17
C SER A 239 22.06 8.69 2.41
N ALA A 240 23.21 9.08 2.96
CA ALA A 240 23.65 10.46 2.98
C ALA A 240 24.06 10.87 1.57
N HIS A 241 23.15 11.37 0.72
CA HIS A 241 23.46 12.18 -0.46
C HIS A 241 22.16 12.70 -1.12
N LEU A 242 21.64 13.84 -0.68
CA LEU A 242 20.68 14.67 -1.47
C LEU A 242 20.49 16.10 -0.90
N THR A 243 21.49 16.65 -0.20
CA THR A 243 21.33 17.92 0.55
C THR A 243 21.79 19.18 -0.20
N MET A 244 21.96 19.14 -1.53
CA MET A 244 22.48 20.30 -2.29
C MET A 244 21.50 20.94 -3.28
N GLY A 245 20.35 20.32 -3.59
CA GLY A 245 19.41 20.86 -4.60
C GLY A 245 18.35 21.84 -4.08
N MET A 246 17.93 21.76 -2.81
CA MET A 246 16.75 22.52 -2.31
C MET A 246 17.02 23.99 -1.95
N ARG A 247 18.28 24.46 -1.92
CA ARG A 247 18.57 25.85 -1.52
C ARG A 247 18.34 26.90 -2.60
N VAL A 248 18.05 26.51 -3.84
CA VAL A 248 17.83 27.47 -4.94
C VAL A 248 16.37 27.94 -5.02
N MET A 249 15.38 27.14 -4.61
CA MET A 249 13.97 27.54 -4.71
C MET A 249 13.50 28.47 -3.59
N GLN A 250 14.13 28.43 -2.40
CA GLN A 250 13.83 29.40 -1.32
C GLN A 250 14.34 30.82 -1.62
N ALA A 251 15.25 31.02 -2.58
CA ALA A 251 15.73 32.34 -2.93
C ALA A 251 14.79 33.12 -3.88
N MET A 252 13.97 32.43 -4.70
CA MET A 252 13.12 33.12 -5.68
C MET A 252 11.78 33.61 -5.10
N VAL A 253 11.26 33.00 -4.03
CA VAL A 253 10.01 33.47 -3.39
C VAL A 253 10.24 34.76 -2.58
N VAL A 254 11.46 34.98 -2.05
CA VAL A 254 11.77 36.18 -1.25
C VAL A 254 11.95 37.44 -2.11
N VAL A 255 12.34 37.31 -3.39
CA VAL A 255 12.52 38.47 -4.28
C VAL A 255 11.18 39.03 -4.79
N GLY A 256 10.13 38.20 -4.90
CA GLY A 256 8.82 38.64 -5.37
C GLY A 256 8.05 39.55 -4.40
N VAL A 257 8.37 39.51 -3.10
CA VAL A 257 7.67 40.29 -2.06
C VAL A 257 8.26 41.69 -1.87
N ILE A 258 9.48 41.95 -2.34
CA ILE A 258 10.13 43.27 -2.22
C ILE A 258 9.74 44.21 -3.38
N ALA A 259 9.18 43.69 -4.48
CA ALA A 259 8.78 44.52 -5.63
C ALA A 259 7.33 45.05 -5.58
N ALA A 260 6.59 44.79 -4.49
CA ALA A 260 5.18 45.18 -4.33
C ALA A 260 4.94 46.27 -3.25
N PHE A 261 6.00 46.91 -2.78
CA PHE A 261 5.97 48.12 -1.93
C PHE A 261 6.93 49.17 -2.50
#